data_AF-A0A3B9STL5-F1
#
_entry.id   AF-A0A3B9STL5-F1
#
_cell.length_a   1.000
_cell.length_b   1.000
_cell.length_c   1.000
_cell.angle_alpha   90.00
_cell.angle_beta   90.00
_cell.angle_gamma   90.00
#
_symmetry.space_group_name_H-M   'P 1'
#
loop_
_entity.id
_entity.type
_entity.pdbx_description
1 polymer ?
#
loop_
_entity_poly.entity_id
_entity_poly.type
_entity_poly.pdbx_seq_one_letter_code
_entity_poly.pdbx_strand_id
1 'polypeptide(L)'
;MYWEPQKTAALYLKGAYSYFDLQRSWIDYYTLLYQGWEEALSKFRVKMTELKRNAPDPARNYEGGTDHFASVSLAQPACQIAGRGLTFENFLSICLATLKEHFDLLLKSDLYVETQAKMLHSFMDTLKYLRDFWESLLMDNPALPFVCRTEIDTFYQRVNELRRKINVLERRTRNSATNVI
;
A
#
# COMPACT_ATOMS: atom_id res chain seq x y z
N MET A 1 15.14 -39.44 6.16
CA MET A 1 14.02 -38.51 5.90
C MET A 1 13.71 -38.66 4.42
N TYR A 2 12.51 -39.11 4.05
CA TYR A 2 12.17 -39.40 2.64
C TYR A 2 11.47 -38.19 2.03
N TRP A 3 12.05 -37.64 0.96
CA TRP A 3 11.45 -36.58 0.13
C TRP A 3 10.08 -37.04 -0.37
N GLU A 4 9.03 -36.30 -0.05
CA GLU A 4 7.68 -36.52 -0.57
C GLU A 4 7.35 -35.48 -1.65
N PRO A 5 7.72 -35.71 -2.93
CA PRO A 5 7.58 -34.72 -4.00
C PRO A 5 6.12 -34.27 -4.22
N GLN A 6 5.15 -35.11 -3.86
CA GLN A 6 3.72 -34.79 -3.96
C GLN A 6 3.30 -33.67 -3.00
N LYS A 7 3.85 -33.65 -1.77
CA LYS A 7 3.55 -32.60 -0.78
C LYS A 7 4.17 -31.26 -1.21
N THR A 8 5.42 -31.29 -1.64
CA THR A 8 6.13 -30.09 -2.11
C THR A 8 5.46 -29.49 -3.36
N ALA A 9 5.03 -30.33 -4.31
CA ALA A 9 4.28 -29.89 -5.49
C ALA A 9 2.92 -29.26 -5.14
N ALA A 10 2.20 -29.83 -4.16
CA ALA A 10 0.94 -29.26 -3.69
C ALA A 10 1.13 -27.88 -3.03
N LEU A 11 2.19 -27.70 -2.24
CA LEU A 11 2.54 -26.40 -1.64
C LEU A 11 2.91 -25.37 -2.72
N TYR A 12 3.68 -25.77 -3.72
CA TYR A 12 4.01 -24.92 -4.86
C TYR A 12 2.76 -24.44 -5.61
N LEU A 13 1.86 -25.36 -5.95
CA LEU A 13 0.60 -25.01 -6.63
C LEU A 13 -0.25 -24.07 -5.78
N LYS A 14 -0.34 -24.31 -4.48
CA LYS A 14 -1.07 -23.44 -3.55
C LYS A 14 -0.46 -22.03 -3.49
N GLY A 15 0.87 -21.93 -3.47
CA GLY A 15 1.58 -20.65 -3.58
C GLY A 15 1.31 -19.94 -4.91
N ALA A 16 1.29 -20.67 -6.02
CA ALA A 16 1.00 -20.13 -7.34
C ALA A 16 -0.44 -19.58 -7.44
N TYR A 17 -1.44 -20.32 -6.95
CA TYR A 17 -2.83 -19.84 -6.90
C TYR A 17 -2.97 -18.59 -6.04
N SER A 18 -2.37 -18.60 -4.84
CA SER A 18 -2.37 -17.44 -3.96
C SER A 18 -1.71 -16.21 -4.60
N TYR A 19 -0.65 -16.42 -5.38
CA TYR A 19 -0.01 -15.33 -6.13
C TYR A 19 -0.93 -14.76 -7.21
N PHE A 20 -1.68 -15.58 -7.95
CA PHE A 20 -2.67 -15.08 -8.90
C PHE A 20 -3.78 -14.29 -8.21
N ASP A 21 -4.24 -14.73 -7.05
CA ASP A 21 -5.25 -14.00 -6.26
C ASP A 21 -4.71 -12.66 -5.73
N LEU A 22 -3.43 -12.62 -5.34
CA LEU A 22 -2.74 -11.38 -5.01
C LEU A 22 -2.67 -10.45 -6.22
N GLN A 23 -2.24 -10.94 -7.39
CA GLN A 23 -2.16 -10.13 -8.61
C GLN A 23 -3.51 -9.54 -8.98
N ARG A 24 -4.59 -10.33 -8.89
CA ARG A 24 -5.95 -9.84 -9.13
C ARG A 24 -6.35 -8.75 -8.13
N SER A 25 -6.14 -8.99 -6.84
CA SER A 25 -6.47 -8.02 -5.79
C SER A 25 -5.63 -6.74 -5.90
N TRP A 26 -4.39 -6.88 -6.36
CA TRP A 26 -3.48 -5.77 -6.63
C TRP A 26 -3.98 -4.92 -7.81
N ILE A 27 -4.41 -5.55 -8.92
CA ILE A 27 -5.03 -4.85 -10.04
C ILE A 27 -6.27 -4.09 -9.58
N ASP A 28 -7.19 -4.77 -8.86
CA ASP A 28 -8.44 -4.17 -8.36
C ASP A 28 -8.15 -2.92 -7.51
N TYR A 29 -7.17 -3.00 -6.60
CA TYR A 29 -6.73 -1.88 -5.78
C TYR A 29 -6.22 -0.69 -6.61
N TYR A 30 -5.37 -0.94 -7.61
CA TYR A 30 -4.86 0.15 -8.47
C TYR A 30 -5.95 0.74 -9.36
N THR A 31 -6.88 -0.08 -9.85
CA THR A 31 -8.02 0.41 -10.65
C THR A 31 -8.84 1.42 -9.86
N LEU A 32 -9.17 1.13 -8.60
CA LEU A 32 -9.90 2.07 -7.73
C LEU A 32 -9.10 3.34 -7.47
N LEU A 33 -7.79 3.22 -7.25
CA LEU A 33 -6.91 4.37 -7.05
C LEU A 33 -6.88 5.29 -8.29
N TYR A 34 -6.74 4.70 -9.48
CA TYR A 34 -6.73 5.44 -10.74
C TYR A 34 -8.07 6.11 -11.03
N GLN A 35 -9.19 5.44 -10.76
CA GLN A 35 -10.51 6.04 -10.88
C GLN A 35 -10.66 7.27 -9.98
N GLY A 36 -10.26 7.18 -8.71
CA GLY A 36 -10.27 8.33 -7.80
C GLY A 36 -9.36 9.47 -8.27
N TRP A 37 -8.21 9.16 -8.86
CA TRP A 37 -7.31 10.15 -9.46
C TRP A 37 -7.93 10.86 -10.67
N GLU A 38 -8.58 10.13 -11.57
CA GLU A 38 -9.28 10.72 -12.72
C GLU A 38 -10.44 11.62 -12.30
N GLU A 39 -11.22 11.21 -11.30
CA GLU A 39 -12.30 12.02 -10.74
C GLU A 39 -11.78 13.32 -10.11
N ALA A 40 -10.68 13.25 -9.36
CA ALA A 40 -10.04 14.42 -8.78
C ALA A 40 -9.54 15.39 -9.86
N LEU A 41 -8.90 14.88 -10.91
CA LEU A 41 -8.44 15.69 -12.04
C LEU A 41 -9.60 16.31 -12.83
N SER A 42 -10.70 15.58 -13.00
CA SER A 42 -11.91 16.09 -13.64
C SER A 42 -12.49 17.27 -12.86
N LYS A 43 -12.63 17.13 -11.54
CA LYS A 43 -13.13 18.20 -10.65
C LYS A 43 -12.19 19.40 -10.62
N PHE A 44 -10.89 19.16 -10.59
CA PHE A 44 -9.89 20.22 -10.69
C PHE A 44 -10.03 20.99 -12.01
N ARG A 45 -10.17 20.29 -13.14
CA ARG A 45 -10.37 20.92 -14.46
C ARG A 45 -11.61 21.80 -14.48
N VAL A 46 -12.72 21.34 -13.91
CA VAL A 46 -13.97 22.13 -13.79
C VAL A 46 -13.72 23.41 -12.97
N LYS A 47 -13.15 23.29 -11.76
CA LYS A 47 -12.82 24.46 -10.91
C LYS A 47 -11.92 25.46 -11.65
N MET A 48 -10.93 24.98 -12.41
CA MET A 48 -10.03 25.83 -13.16
C MET A 48 -10.74 26.55 -14.33
N THR A 49 -11.67 25.88 -15.01
CA THR A 49 -12.49 26.52 -16.06
C THR A 49 -13.45 27.57 -15.50
N GLU A 50 -14.02 27.36 -14.32
CA GLU A 50 -14.87 28.34 -13.63
C GLU A 50 -14.07 29.56 -13.19
N LEU A 51 -12.88 29.37 -12.61
CA LEU A 51 -11.98 30.46 -12.24
C LEU A 51 -11.56 31.29 -13.45
N LYS A 52 -11.30 30.65 -14.59
CA LYS A 52 -11.00 31.35 -15.84
C LYS A 52 -12.19 32.15 -16.37
N ARG A 53 -13.42 31.60 -16.25
CA ARG A 53 -14.66 32.27 -16.69
C ARG A 53 -15.02 33.49 -15.85
N ASN A 54 -14.69 33.47 -14.56
CA ASN A 54 -14.99 34.54 -13.61
C ASN A 54 -13.87 35.60 -13.50
N ALA A 55 -12.78 35.44 -14.25
CA ALA A 55 -11.74 36.44 -14.32
C ALA A 55 -12.25 37.69 -15.06
N PRO A 56 -12.11 38.90 -14.48
CA PRO A 56 -12.54 40.12 -15.14
C PRO A 56 -11.78 40.32 -16.44
N ASP A 57 -12.51 40.52 -17.53
CA ASP A 57 -11.97 40.73 -18.87
C ASP A 57 -11.16 42.03 -18.90
N PRO A 58 -9.82 41.99 -19.10
CA PRO A 58 -9.00 43.20 -19.16
C PRO A 58 -9.35 44.09 -20.36
N ALA A 59 -10.10 43.56 -21.34
CA ALA A 59 -10.50 44.30 -22.54
C ALA A 59 -11.64 45.32 -22.31
N ARG A 60 -12.32 45.30 -21.16
CA ARG A 60 -13.47 46.19 -20.90
C ARG A 60 -13.11 47.57 -20.33
N ASN A 61 -11.83 47.83 -20.04
CA ASN A 61 -11.35 49.08 -19.45
C ASN A 61 -10.41 49.92 -20.33
N TYR A 62 -10.29 49.61 -21.63
CA TYR A 62 -9.57 50.47 -22.57
C TYR A 62 -10.54 51.15 -23.55
N GLU A 63 -11.36 52.07 -23.01
CA GLU A 63 -11.93 53.16 -23.82
C GLU A 63 -10.97 54.35 -23.77
N GLY A 64 -10.24 54.58 -24.87
CA GLY A 64 -9.53 55.83 -25.13
C GLY A 64 -8.01 55.70 -25.23
N GLY A 65 -7.50 55.65 -26.46
CA GLY A 65 -6.07 55.83 -26.75
C GLY A 65 -5.59 55.06 -27.97
N THR A 66 -5.88 55.59 -29.15
CA THR A 66 -5.21 55.22 -30.40
C THR A 66 -3.73 55.65 -30.39
N ASP A 67 -2.93 54.93 -31.17
CA ASP A 67 -1.58 55.25 -31.68
C ASP A 67 -0.36 54.80 -30.84
N HIS A 68 0.19 53.62 -31.16
CA HIS A 68 1.50 53.52 -31.85
C HIS A 68 2.01 52.08 -32.03
N PHE A 69 2.44 51.84 -33.28
CA PHE A 69 3.36 50.86 -33.86
C PHE A 69 4.30 50.00 -32.98
N ALA A 70 4.34 48.72 -33.37
CA ALA A 70 5.51 47.83 -33.52
C ALA A 70 6.35 47.38 -32.30
N SER A 71 6.18 46.11 -31.92
CA SER A 71 7.29 45.13 -31.89
C SER A 71 6.73 43.70 -31.75
N VAL A 72 6.77 42.93 -32.83
CA VAL A 72 6.57 41.47 -32.77
C VAL A 72 7.91 40.85 -32.38
N SER A 73 8.09 40.59 -31.09
CA SER A 73 9.20 39.78 -30.58
C SER A 73 8.75 38.32 -30.51
N LEU A 74 9.31 37.49 -31.41
CA LEU A 74 9.34 36.03 -31.26
C LEU A 74 10.25 35.69 -30.06
N ALA A 75 9.66 35.31 -28.92
CA ALA A 75 10.16 34.27 -28.00
C ALA A 75 9.40 34.32 -26.67
N GLN A 76 8.31 33.57 -26.56
CA GLN A 76 7.84 33.04 -25.27
C GLN A 76 6.92 31.85 -25.51
N PRO A 77 7.21 30.64 -24.99
CA PRO A 77 6.26 29.54 -25.05
C PRO A 77 5.05 29.92 -24.20
N ALA A 78 3.88 29.63 -24.74
CA ALA A 78 2.58 30.01 -24.24
C ALA A 78 2.36 29.64 -22.75
N CYS A 79 2.67 30.56 -21.85
CA CYS A 79 2.11 30.65 -20.51
C CYS A 79 2.15 32.11 -20.02
N GLN A 80 1.66 33.02 -20.86
CA GLN A 80 1.21 34.33 -20.38
C GLN A 80 -0.31 34.29 -20.34
N ILE A 81 -0.83 33.79 -19.22
CA ILE A 81 -2.20 34.03 -18.80
C ILE A 81 -2.25 35.52 -18.45
N ALA A 82 -2.56 36.35 -19.45
CA ALA A 82 -2.74 37.77 -19.30
C ALA A 82 -3.98 38.06 -18.43
N GLY A 83 -3.81 38.95 -17.44
CA GLY A 83 -4.85 39.41 -16.52
C GLY A 83 -4.71 38.79 -15.13
N ARG A 84 -4.37 39.61 -14.12
CA ARG A 84 -4.22 39.23 -12.69
C ARG A 84 -5.21 38.15 -12.25
N GLY A 85 -4.72 37.05 -11.66
CA GLY A 85 -5.58 36.20 -10.82
C GLY A 85 -4.99 34.87 -10.31
N LEU A 86 -4.19 34.16 -11.13
CA LEU A 86 -3.66 32.86 -10.73
C LEU A 86 -2.14 32.81 -10.86
N THR A 87 -1.46 33.00 -9.73
CA THR A 87 -0.06 32.61 -9.59
C THR A 87 0.04 31.08 -9.67
N PHE A 88 1.20 30.57 -10.07
CA PHE A 88 1.47 29.13 -10.06
C PHE A 88 1.25 28.51 -8.66
N GLU A 89 1.51 29.26 -7.60
CA GLU A 89 1.24 28.85 -6.22
C GLU A 89 -0.27 28.70 -5.93
N ASN A 90 -1.10 29.61 -6.44
CA ASN A 90 -2.56 29.48 -6.35
C ASN A 90 -3.06 28.27 -7.14
N PHE A 91 -2.49 28.01 -8.32
CA PHE A 91 -2.82 26.82 -9.11
C PHE A 91 -2.45 25.52 -8.34
N LEU A 92 -1.23 25.45 -7.80
CA LEU A 92 -0.77 24.30 -7.04
C LEU A 92 -1.58 24.06 -5.78
N SER A 93 -1.90 25.12 -5.02
CA SER A 93 -2.70 24.99 -3.81
C SER A 93 -4.11 24.49 -4.11
N ILE A 94 -4.77 24.98 -5.17
CA ILE A 94 -6.10 24.50 -5.58
C ILE A 94 -6.05 23.06 -6.08
N CYS A 95 -5.00 22.70 -6.82
CA CYS A 95 -4.78 21.34 -7.30
C CYS A 95 -4.61 20.37 -6.12
N LEU A 96 -3.66 20.67 -5.21
CA LEU A 96 -3.38 19.84 -4.04
C LEU A 96 -4.56 19.79 -3.07
N ALA A 97 -5.30 20.88 -2.87
CA ALA A 97 -6.48 20.89 -2.02
C ALA A 97 -7.60 20.00 -2.59
N THR A 98 -7.85 20.10 -3.90
CA THR A 98 -8.88 19.28 -4.58
C THR A 98 -8.49 17.81 -4.60
N LEU A 99 -7.21 17.54 -4.83
CA LEU A 99 -6.67 16.18 -4.81
C LEU A 99 -6.76 15.58 -3.40
N LYS A 100 -6.34 16.33 -2.37
CA LYS A 100 -6.43 15.92 -0.97
C LYS A 100 -7.87 15.60 -0.57
N GLU A 101 -8.82 16.47 -0.88
CA GLU A 101 -10.23 16.26 -0.54
C GLU A 101 -10.78 14.97 -1.16
N HIS A 102 -10.44 14.68 -2.43
CA HIS A 102 -10.85 13.45 -3.09
C HIS A 102 -10.15 12.21 -2.58
N PHE A 103 -8.84 12.29 -2.34
CA PHE A 103 -8.10 11.17 -1.76
C PHE A 103 -8.56 10.87 -0.34
N ASP A 104 -8.84 11.87 0.49
CA ASP A 104 -9.36 11.65 1.84
C ASP A 104 -10.73 10.96 1.83
N LEU A 105 -11.57 11.25 0.82
CA LEU A 105 -12.86 10.55 0.63
C LEU A 105 -12.66 9.13 0.10
N LEU A 106 -11.77 8.94 -0.88
CA LEU A 106 -11.46 7.63 -1.46
C LEU A 106 -10.86 6.69 -0.42
N LEU A 107 -9.90 7.17 0.37
CA LEU A 107 -9.23 6.41 1.43
C LEU A 107 -10.19 6.01 2.56
N LYS A 108 -11.27 6.76 2.76
CA LYS A 108 -12.35 6.45 3.72
C LYS A 108 -13.46 5.60 3.12
N SER A 109 -13.46 5.37 1.81
CA SER A 109 -14.50 4.59 1.18
C SER A 109 -14.39 3.12 1.59
N ASP A 110 -15.52 2.54 2.01
CA ASP A 110 -15.57 1.15 2.47
C ASP A 110 -15.04 0.18 1.40
N LEU A 111 -15.35 0.45 0.13
CA LEU A 111 -14.89 -0.34 -1.02
C LEU A 111 -13.36 -0.34 -1.16
N TYR A 112 -12.71 0.81 -0.98
CA TYR A 112 -11.26 0.91 -1.06
C TYR A 112 -10.59 0.20 0.12
N VAL A 113 -11.12 0.39 1.33
CA VAL A 113 -10.61 -0.27 2.55
C VAL A 113 -10.76 -1.79 2.45
N GLU A 114 -11.90 -2.27 1.96
CA GLU A 114 -12.14 -3.70 1.72
C GLU A 114 -11.17 -4.27 0.68
N THR A 115 -10.97 -3.56 -0.43
CA THR A 115 -10.05 -3.99 -1.50
C THR A 115 -8.60 -4.00 -1.02
N GLN A 116 -8.20 -3.00 -0.24
CA GLN A 116 -6.87 -2.93 0.40
C GLN A 116 -6.67 -4.07 1.40
N ALA A 117 -7.67 -4.34 2.26
CA ALA A 117 -7.63 -5.43 3.22
C ALA A 117 -7.53 -6.79 2.52
N LYS A 118 -8.31 -6.98 1.45
CA LYS A 118 -8.27 -8.19 0.62
C LYS A 118 -6.91 -8.38 -0.05
N MET A 119 -6.35 -7.33 -0.64
CA MET A 119 -5.01 -7.36 -1.23
C MET A 119 -3.96 -7.73 -0.18
N LEU A 120 -4.02 -7.13 1.01
CA LEU A 120 -3.08 -7.42 2.10
C LEU A 120 -3.23 -8.87 2.60
N HIS A 121 -4.45 -9.37 2.71
CA HIS A 121 -4.70 -10.75 3.11
C HIS A 121 -4.12 -11.74 2.10
N SER A 122 -4.39 -11.54 0.79
CA SER A 122 -3.81 -12.33 -0.29
C SER A 122 -2.28 -12.26 -0.33
N PHE A 123 -1.70 -11.11 0.03
CA PHE A 123 -0.25 -10.95 0.15
C PHE A 123 0.32 -11.80 1.29
N MET A 124 -0.30 -11.74 2.47
CA MET A 124 0.11 -12.53 3.63
C MET A 124 0.00 -14.03 3.37
N ASP A 125 -1.07 -14.48 2.69
CA ASP A 125 -1.24 -15.87 2.28
C ASP A 125 -0.16 -16.31 1.29
N THR A 126 0.18 -15.45 0.33
CA THR A 126 1.24 -15.73 -0.65
C THR A 126 2.60 -15.90 0.03
N LEU A 127 2.94 -15.00 0.96
CA LEU A 127 4.16 -15.11 1.76
C LEU A 127 4.19 -16.37 2.61
N LYS A 128 3.04 -16.73 3.21
CA LYS A 128 2.91 -17.94 4.02
C LYS A 128 3.17 -19.19 3.18
N TYR A 129 2.49 -19.35 2.04
CA TYR A 129 2.67 -20.54 1.20
C TYR A 129 4.06 -20.60 0.58
N LEU A 130 4.64 -19.46 0.21
CA LEU A 130 6.02 -19.40 -0.27
C LEU A 130 7.00 -19.85 0.81
N ARG A 131 6.84 -19.38 2.05
CA ARG A 131 7.64 -19.84 3.18
C ARG A 131 7.48 -21.35 3.40
N ASP A 132 6.25 -21.83 3.50
CA ASP A 132 5.98 -23.24 3.79
C ASP A 132 6.55 -24.16 2.67
N PHE A 133 6.52 -23.69 1.41
CA PHE A 133 7.19 -24.35 0.28
C PHE A 133 8.71 -24.40 0.46
N TRP A 134 9.36 -23.27 0.79
CA TRP A 134 10.81 -23.23 1.02
C TRP A 134 11.23 -24.06 2.22
N GLU A 135 10.46 -24.04 3.31
CA GLU A 135 10.73 -24.88 4.49
C GLU A 135 10.65 -26.36 4.11
N SER A 136 9.64 -26.79 3.35
CA SER A 136 9.55 -28.18 2.87
C SER A 136 10.75 -28.52 1.97
N LEU A 137 11.08 -27.66 1.01
CA LEU A 137 12.18 -27.91 0.07
C LEU A 137 13.55 -27.98 0.76
N LEU A 138 13.78 -27.16 1.78
CA LEU A 138 15.03 -27.15 2.55
C LEU A 138 15.12 -28.34 3.51
N MET A 139 14.02 -28.73 4.15
CA MET A 139 13.98 -29.86 5.09
C MET A 139 14.33 -31.21 4.45
N ASP A 140 14.02 -31.32 3.17
CA ASP A 140 14.27 -32.54 2.42
C ASP A 140 15.65 -32.57 1.74
N ASN A 141 16.43 -31.49 1.86
CA ASN A 141 17.81 -31.45 1.39
C ASN A 141 18.79 -31.82 2.52
N PRO A 142 19.35 -33.05 2.52
CA PRO A 142 20.27 -33.48 3.58
C PRO A 142 21.60 -32.69 3.60
N ALA A 143 21.90 -31.90 2.56
CA ALA A 143 23.11 -31.09 2.50
C ALA A 143 22.99 -29.74 3.24
N LEU A 144 21.77 -29.33 3.63
CA LEU A 144 21.51 -28.02 4.23
C LEU A 144 21.01 -28.18 5.66
N PRO A 145 21.90 -28.12 6.67
CA PRO A 145 21.53 -28.26 8.09
C PRO A 145 20.95 -26.96 8.65
N PHE A 146 20.02 -26.32 7.93
CA PHE A 146 19.34 -25.14 8.44
C PHE A 146 18.11 -25.56 9.23
N VAL A 147 18.10 -25.29 10.53
CA VAL A 147 16.91 -25.45 11.37
C VAL A 147 15.88 -24.42 10.90
N CYS A 148 14.80 -24.86 10.27
CA CYS A 148 13.74 -23.94 9.83
C CYS A 148 13.12 -23.26 11.06
N ARG A 149 12.67 -22.02 10.87
CA ARG A 149 12.15 -21.18 11.96
C ARG A 149 11.00 -21.84 12.72
N THR A 150 10.17 -22.63 12.04
CA THR A 150 9.08 -23.42 12.64
C THR A 150 9.58 -24.49 13.62
N GLU A 151 10.68 -25.16 13.31
CA GLU A 151 11.33 -26.10 14.24
C GLU A 151 11.98 -25.38 15.43
N ILE A 152 12.54 -24.20 15.19
CA ILE A 152 13.09 -23.35 16.25
C ILE A 152 11.98 -22.91 17.22
N ASP A 153 10.85 -22.44 16.70
CA ASP A 153 9.72 -21.96 17.50
C ASP A 153 9.07 -23.11 18.31
N THR A 154 8.89 -24.28 17.70
CA THR A 154 8.38 -25.47 18.41
C THR A 154 9.36 -25.97 19.47
N PHE A 155 10.67 -25.92 19.19
CA PHE A 155 11.70 -26.21 20.18
C PHE A 155 11.62 -25.24 21.37
N TYR A 156 11.51 -23.93 21.12
CA TYR A 156 11.37 -22.93 22.19
C TYR A 156 10.09 -23.13 23.02
N GLN A 157 8.96 -23.42 22.38
CA GLN A 157 7.73 -23.75 23.09
C GLN A 157 7.92 -24.97 24.01
N ARG A 158 8.57 -26.02 23.50
CA ARG A 158 8.83 -27.24 24.27
C ARG A 158 9.78 -26.99 25.44
N VAL A 159 10.84 -26.20 25.24
CA VAL A 159 11.77 -25.80 26.31
C VAL A 159 11.04 -25.01 27.41
N ASN A 160 10.17 -24.07 27.02
CA ASN A 160 9.40 -23.29 27.99
C ASN A 160 8.39 -24.16 28.76
N GLU A 161 7.73 -25.10 28.09
CA GLU A 161 6.83 -26.05 28.74
C GLU A 161 7.58 -26.95 29.74
N LEU A 162 8.76 -27.46 29.36
CA LEU A 162 9.62 -28.24 30.24
C LEU A 162 10.09 -27.43 31.45
N ARG A 163 10.53 -26.18 31.25
CA ARG A 163 10.88 -25.27 32.36
C ARG A 163 9.71 -25.09 33.32
N ARG A 164 8.49 -24.91 32.80
CA ARG A 164 7.29 -24.81 33.63
C ARG A 164 7.04 -26.09 34.43
N LYS A 165 7.16 -27.26 33.80
CA LYS A 165 7.00 -28.57 34.48
C LYS A 165 8.04 -28.79 35.57
N ILE A 166 9.31 -28.46 35.30
CA ILE A 166 10.40 -28.53 36.28
C ILE A 166 10.10 -27.62 37.48
N ASN A 167 9.71 -26.37 37.24
CA ASN A 167 9.38 -25.43 38.32
C ASN A 167 8.21 -25.92 39.18
N VAL A 168 7.20 -26.55 38.58
CA VAL A 168 6.08 -27.14 39.33
C VAL A 168 6.53 -28.33 40.17
N LEU A 169 7.37 -29.22 39.60
CA LEU A 169 7.92 -30.36 40.32
C LEU A 169 8.84 -29.91 41.46
N GLU A 170 9.70 -28.92 41.23
CA GLU A 170 10.60 -28.38 42.25
C GLU A 170 9.80 -27.76 43.41
N ARG A 171 8.73 -27.01 43.12
CA ARG A 171 7.80 -26.51 44.15
C ARG A 171 7.13 -27.64 44.93
N ARG A 172 6.69 -28.71 44.25
CA ARG A 172 6.09 -29.88 44.92
C ARG A 172 7.09 -30.59 45.83
N THR A 173 8.30 -30.86 45.33
CA THR A 173 9.37 -31.49 46.12
C THR A 173 9.74 -30.64 47.32
N ARG A 174 9.85 -29.31 47.15
CA ARG A 174 10.12 -28.39 48.25
C ARG A 174 9.00 -28.43 49.30
N ASN A 175 7.74 -28.37 48.90
CA ASN A 175 6.60 -28.43 49.82
C ASN A 175 6.50 -29.79 50.54
N SER A 176 6.77 -30.89 49.85
CA SER A 176 6.84 -32.21 50.47
C SER A 176 7.99 -32.34 51.45
N ALA A 177 9.15 -31.72 51.17
CA ALA A 177 10.29 -31.70 52.10
C ALA A 177 10.00 -30.87 53.36
N THR A 178 9.23 -29.77 53.25
CA THR A 178 8.84 -28.94 54.41
C THR A 178 7.77 -29.59 55.28
N ASN A 179 6.90 -30.44 54.72
CA ASN A 179 5.83 -31.14 55.46
C ASN A 179 6.31 -32.40 56.22
N VAL A 180 7.61 -32.72 56.18
CA VAL A 180 8.20 -33.90 56.83
C VAL A 180 8.97 -33.52 58.12
N ILE A 181 8.90 -32.26 58.55
CA ILE A 181 9.37 -31.76 59.85
C ILE A 181 8.15 -31.41 60.70
#